data_AF-J2IFU0-F1
#
_entry.id   AF-J2IFU0-F1
#
_cell.length_a   1.000
_cell.length_b   1.000
_cell.length_c   1.000
_cell.angle_alpha   90.00
_cell.angle_beta   90.00
_cell.angle_gamma   90.00
#
_symmetry.space_group_name_H-M   'P 1'
#
loop_
_entity.id
_entity.type
_entity.pdbx_description
1 polymer ?
#
loop_
_entity_poly.entity_id
_entity_poly.type
_entity_poly.pdbx_seq_one_letter_code
_entity_poly.pdbx_strand_id
1 'polypeptide(L)'
;MAFRLYDQTSLIQIIFWLAGATFVIAFICCFACIALILLRTQALKNLDRERHLPVGEKMGLKFSRANSFLVDTAFERTRRALFASFAAALLSVFVITALIVAYECDHRPPRERPL
;
A
#
# COMPACT_ATOMS: atom_id res chain seq x y z
N MET A 1 12.92 -27.78 -26.35
CA MET A 1 13.02 -27.21 -24.99
C MET A 1 13.07 -25.69 -24.94
N ALA A 2 13.52 -24.97 -25.98
CA ALA A 2 13.57 -23.51 -26.00
C ALA A 2 12.20 -22.79 -25.89
N PHE A 3 11.11 -23.41 -26.37
CA PHE A 3 9.77 -22.81 -26.33
C PHE A 3 9.20 -22.68 -24.91
N ARG A 4 9.58 -23.57 -23.96
CA ARG A 4 9.15 -23.47 -22.56
C ARG A 4 9.81 -22.30 -21.81
N LEU A 5 11.07 -22.00 -22.09
CA LEU A 5 11.75 -20.86 -21.45
C LEU A 5 11.17 -19.53 -21.93
N TYR A 6 10.91 -19.36 -23.23
CA TYR A 6 10.36 -18.11 -23.75
C TYR A 6 8.96 -17.79 -23.21
N ASP A 7 8.13 -18.83 -23.07
CA ASP A 7 6.77 -18.72 -22.52
C ASP A 7 6.80 -18.39 -21.02
N GLN A 8 7.74 -18.98 -20.28
CA GLN A 8 7.91 -18.74 -18.84
C GLN A 8 8.45 -17.33 -18.54
N THR A 9 9.42 -16.82 -19.32
CA THR A 9 9.93 -15.45 -19.15
C THR A 9 8.87 -14.40 -19.47
N SER A 10 8.03 -14.66 -20.47
CA SER A 10 6.92 -13.78 -20.86
C SER A 10 5.84 -13.73 -19.77
N LEU A 11 5.48 -14.87 -19.20
CA LEU A 11 4.53 -14.95 -18.08
C LEU A 11 5.02 -14.21 -16.84
N ILE A 12 6.31 -14.35 -16.47
CA ILE A 12 6.89 -13.65 -15.32
C ILE A 12 6.85 -12.14 -15.53
N GLN A 13 7.19 -11.65 -16.72
CA GLN A 13 7.09 -10.21 -17.05
C GLN A 13 5.65 -9.70 -16.97
N ILE A 14 4.68 -10.45 -17.48
CA ILE A 14 3.26 -10.07 -17.40
C ILE A 14 2.82 -9.97 -15.93
N ILE A 15 3.15 -10.97 -15.11
CA ILE A 15 2.80 -10.97 -13.67
C ILE A 15 3.48 -9.79 -12.97
N PHE A 16 4.73 -9.50 -13.29
CA PHE A 16 5.47 -8.38 -12.71
C PHE A 16 4.82 -7.03 -13.03
N TRP A 17 4.48 -6.80 -14.31
CA TRP A 17 3.77 -5.58 -14.72
C TRP A 17 2.39 -5.46 -14.10
N LEU A 18 1.64 -6.57 -14.02
CA LEU A 18 0.32 -6.60 -13.40
C LEU A 18 0.41 -6.27 -11.90
N ALA A 19 1.39 -6.86 -11.20
CA ALA A 19 1.63 -6.60 -9.78
C ALA A 19 2.06 -5.15 -9.54
N GLY A 20 2.93 -4.61 -10.40
CA GLY A 20 3.34 -3.20 -10.37
C GLY A 20 2.16 -2.24 -10.58
N ALA A 21 1.33 -2.47 -11.60
CA ALA A 21 0.13 -1.69 -11.84
C ALA A 21 -0.85 -1.76 -10.66
N THR A 22 -1.06 -2.95 -10.11
CA THR A 22 -1.91 -3.16 -8.93
C THR A 22 -1.37 -2.38 -7.72
N PHE A 23 -0.05 -2.36 -7.51
CA PHE A 23 0.57 -1.57 -6.44
C PHE A 23 0.30 -0.07 -6.60
N VAL A 24 0.49 0.48 -7.81
CA VAL A 24 0.24 1.91 -8.08
C VAL A 24 -1.22 2.27 -7.84
N ILE A 25 -2.16 1.46 -8.35
CA ILE A 25 -3.59 1.68 -8.14
C ILE A 25 -3.94 1.63 -6.65
N ALA A 26 -3.44 0.62 -5.93
CA ALA A 26 -3.66 0.47 -4.50
C ALA A 26 -3.11 1.67 -3.71
N PHE A 27 -1.94 2.17 -4.08
CA PHE A 27 -1.32 3.34 -3.47
C PHE A 27 -2.15 4.61 -3.68
N ILE A 28 -2.60 4.86 -4.91
CA ILE A 28 -3.48 6.00 -5.23
C ILE A 28 -4.81 5.89 -4.47
N CYS A 29 -5.42 4.70 -4.42
CA CYS A 29 -6.65 4.47 -3.65
C CYS A 29 -6.46 4.74 -2.15
N CYS A 30 -5.33 4.32 -1.57
CA CYS A 30 -5.00 4.63 -0.18
C CYS A 30 -4.90 6.14 0.05
N PHE A 31 -4.17 6.86 -0.80
CA PHE A 31 -4.05 8.32 -0.72
C PHE A 31 -5.41 9.02 -0.86
N ALA A 32 -6.23 8.59 -1.82
CA ALA A 32 -7.57 9.14 -2.03
C ALA A 32 -8.48 8.89 -0.80
N CYS A 33 -8.43 7.69 -0.21
CA CYS A 33 -9.18 7.38 1.00
C CYS A 33 -8.73 8.25 2.17
N ILE A 34 -7.42 8.39 2.41
CA ILE A 34 -6.87 9.26 3.46
C ILE A 34 -7.31 10.72 3.24
N ALA A 35 -7.20 11.23 2.02
CA ALA A 35 -7.62 12.59 1.68
C ALA A 35 -9.12 12.80 1.93
N LEU A 36 -9.97 11.85 1.53
CA LEU A 36 -11.41 11.89 1.78
C LEU A 36 -11.73 11.89 3.28
N ILE A 37 -11.01 11.09 4.08
CA ILE A 37 -11.17 11.05 5.53
C ILE A 37 -10.80 12.40 6.15
N LEU A 38 -9.65 12.97 5.77
CA LEU A 38 -9.18 14.26 6.28
C LEU A 38 -10.11 15.42 5.90
N LEU A 39 -10.68 15.39 4.69
CA LEU A 39 -11.68 16.35 4.23
C LEU A 39 -12.99 16.23 5.01
N ARG A 40 -13.49 15.00 5.20
CA ARG A 40 -14.78 14.74 5.86
C ARG A 40 -14.75 14.95 7.37
N THR A 41 -13.67 14.56 8.04
CA THR A 41 -13.49 14.75 9.49
C THR A 41 -13.21 16.21 9.87
N GLN A 42 -13.06 17.10 8.88
CA GLN A 42 -12.60 18.47 9.06
C GLN A 42 -11.30 18.57 9.89
N ALA A 43 -10.50 17.50 9.96
CA ALA A 43 -9.25 17.48 10.72
C ALA A 43 -8.23 18.49 10.16
N LEU A 44 -8.35 18.85 8.89
CA LEU A 44 -7.55 19.90 8.25
C LEU A 44 -8.06 21.32 8.53
N LYS A 45 -9.33 21.48 8.96
CA LYS A 45 -9.91 22.78 9.24
C LYS A 45 -9.50 23.22 10.64
N ASN A 46 -8.67 24.25 10.72
CA ASN A 46 -8.41 24.93 11.99
C ASN A 46 -9.70 25.63 12.41
N LEU A 47 -10.37 25.13 13.44
CA LEU A 47 -11.48 25.88 14.04
C LEU A 47 -10.89 27.14 14.69
N ASP A 48 -11.56 28.29 14.53
CA ASP A 48 -11.13 29.55 15.17
C ASP A 48 -10.97 29.40 16.69
N ARG A 49 -11.75 28.49 17.30
CA ARG A 49 -11.67 28.13 18.72
C ARG A 49 -10.34 27.48 19.14
N GLU A 50 -9.60 26.93 18.19
CA GLU A 50 -8.32 26.26 18.44
C GLU A 50 -7.13 27.20 18.25
N ARG A 51 -7.31 28.41 17.73
CA ARG A 51 -6.20 29.29 17.34
C ARG A 51 -5.22 29.57 18.48
N HIS A 52 -5.71 29.61 19.71
CA HIS A 52 -4.97 29.88 20.94
C HIS A 52 -4.23 28.67 21.54
N LEU A 53 -4.50 27.45 21.05
CA LEU A 53 -3.89 26.23 21.59
C LEU A 53 -2.46 26.02 21.08
N PRO A 54 -1.57 25.46 21.93
CA PRO A 54 -0.24 25.03 21.53
C PRO A 54 -0.31 23.95 20.44
N VAL A 55 0.73 23.89 19.60
CA VAL A 55 0.76 23.06 18.38
C VAL A 55 0.58 21.57 18.70
N GLY A 56 1.09 21.09 19.84
CA GLY A 56 0.93 19.70 20.28
C GLY A 56 -0.52 19.33 20.59
N GLU A 57 -1.26 20.18 21.30
CA GLU A 57 -2.69 19.96 21.60
C GLU A 57 -3.57 20.08 20.35
N LYS A 58 -3.22 20.98 19.41
CA LYS A 58 -3.85 21.03 18.09
C LYS A 58 -3.67 19.71 17.33
N MET A 59 -2.47 19.13 17.33
CA MET A 59 -2.25 17.83 16.70
C MET A 59 -3.04 16.72 17.40
N GLY A 60 -3.08 16.71 18.73
CA GLY A 60 -3.87 15.75 19.52
C GLY A 60 -5.36 15.81 19.22
N LEU A 61 -5.95 17.02 19.13
CA LEU A 61 -7.36 17.20 18.76
C LEU A 61 -7.65 16.80 17.32
N LYS A 62 -6.74 17.13 16.38
CA LYS A 62 -6.84 16.68 14.99
C LYS A 62 -6.75 15.16 14.87
N PHE A 63 -5.88 14.53 15.64
CA PHE A 63 -5.79 13.07 15.73
C PHE A 63 -7.03 12.47 16.37
N SER A 64 -7.57 13.07 17.42
CA SER A 64 -8.80 12.61 18.07
C SER A 64 -10.01 12.72 17.14
N ARG A 65 -10.10 13.77 16.31
CA ARG A 65 -11.13 13.88 15.25
C ARG A 65 -10.89 12.89 14.13
N ALA A 66 -9.66 12.70 13.70
CA ALA A 66 -9.32 11.66 12.74
C ALA A 66 -9.63 10.26 13.29
N ASN A 67 -9.54 10.04 14.61
CA ASN A 67 -9.87 8.77 15.26
C ASN A 67 -11.38 8.45 15.21
N SER A 68 -12.25 9.45 15.01
CA SER A 68 -13.68 9.20 14.78
C SER A 68 -13.90 8.35 13.53
N PHE A 69 -12.98 8.38 12.56
CA PHE A 69 -12.97 7.49 11.39
C PHE A 69 -12.99 6.00 11.75
N LEU A 70 -12.33 5.60 12.84
CA LEU A 70 -12.25 4.19 13.23
C LEU A 70 -13.55 3.69 13.87
N VAL A 71 -14.38 4.60 14.38
CA VAL A 71 -15.56 4.26 15.18
C VAL A 71 -16.86 4.55 14.44
N ASP A 72 -16.87 5.58 13.58
CA ASP A 72 -18.06 6.05 12.88
C ASP A 72 -18.42 5.17 11.67
N THR A 73 -19.67 4.70 11.65
CA THR A 73 -20.21 3.79 10.62
C THR A 73 -20.31 4.46 9.25
N ALA A 74 -20.38 5.78 9.19
CA ALA A 74 -20.38 6.54 7.94
C ALA A 74 -19.11 6.26 7.08
N PHE A 75 -18.00 5.89 7.73
CA PHE A 75 -16.74 5.60 7.08
C PHE A 75 -16.47 4.12 6.85
N GLU A 76 -17.41 3.22 7.17
CA GLU A 76 -17.18 1.78 7.11
C GLU A 76 -16.75 1.31 5.72
N ARG A 77 -17.38 1.84 4.66
CA ARG A 77 -17.01 1.51 3.27
C ARG A 77 -15.62 2.03 2.91
N THR A 78 -15.28 3.25 3.30
CA THR A 78 -13.95 3.84 3.06
C THR A 78 -12.87 3.11 3.83
N ARG A 79 -13.17 2.68 5.06
CA ARG A 79 -12.28 1.88 5.90
C ARG A 79 -12.02 0.50 5.30
N ARG A 80 -13.06 -0.19 4.82
CA ARG A 80 -12.90 -1.45 4.08
C ARG A 80 -12.07 -1.26 2.81
N ALA A 81 -12.34 -0.20 2.04
CA ALA A 81 -11.58 0.12 0.84
C ALA A 81 -10.10 0.39 1.17
N LEU A 82 -9.81 1.17 2.21
CA LEU A 82 -8.45 1.46 2.67
C LEU A 82 -7.71 0.18 3.08
N PHE A 83 -8.33 -0.67 3.93
CA PHE A 83 -7.70 -1.92 4.34
C PHE A 83 -7.53 -2.91 3.18
N ALA A 84 -8.50 -2.98 2.26
CA ALA A 84 -8.39 -3.81 1.06
C ALA A 84 -7.27 -3.32 0.14
N SER A 85 -7.16 -2.01 -0.09
CA SER A 85 -6.05 -1.42 -0.87
C SER A 85 -4.71 -1.66 -0.18
N PHE A 86 -4.64 -1.53 1.14
CA PHE A 86 -3.41 -1.80 1.88
C PHE A 86 -2.99 -3.28 1.78
N ALA A 87 -3.94 -4.20 1.94
CA ALA A 87 -3.70 -5.63 1.76
C ALA A 87 -3.25 -5.95 0.32
N ALA A 88 -3.87 -5.35 -0.69
CA ALA A 88 -3.47 -5.51 -2.08
C ALA A 88 -2.06 -4.99 -2.36
N ALA A 89 -1.67 -3.86 -1.76
CA ALA A 89 -0.33 -3.30 -1.88
C ALA A 89 0.73 -4.20 -1.20
N LEU A 90 0.43 -4.75 -0.02
CA LEU A 90 1.33 -5.70 0.65
C LEU A 90 1.49 -6.99 -0.16
N LEU A 91 0.37 -7.50 -0.70
CA LEU A 91 0.39 -8.72 -1.50
C LEU A 91 1.17 -8.53 -2.80
N SER A 92 1.03 -7.39 -3.48
CA SER A 92 1.79 -7.11 -4.69
C SER A 92 3.29 -7.00 -4.43
N VAL A 93 3.70 -6.35 -3.33
CA VAL A 93 5.11 -6.32 -2.90
C VAL A 93 5.62 -7.73 -2.63
N PHE A 94 4.87 -8.54 -1.89
CA PHE A 94 5.25 -9.92 -1.59
C PHE A 94 5.44 -10.76 -2.86
N VAL A 95 4.50 -10.66 -3.81
CA VAL A 95 4.59 -11.36 -5.10
C VAL A 95 5.82 -10.91 -5.89
N ILE A 96 6.09 -9.61 -5.95
CA ILE A 96 7.27 -9.08 -6.63
C ILE A 96 8.56 -9.59 -5.98
N THR A 97 8.65 -9.56 -4.64
CA THR A 97 9.82 -10.07 -3.92
C THR A 97 10.01 -11.57 -4.14
N ALA A 98 8.93 -12.37 -4.08
CA ALA A 98 8.98 -13.80 -4.33
C ALA A 98 9.47 -14.12 -5.76
N LEU A 99 9.02 -13.34 -6.76
CA LEU A 99 9.49 -13.49 -8.14
C LEU A 99 10.98 -13.16 -8.29
N ILE A 100 11.47 -12.11 -7.63
CA ILE A 100 12.89 -11.74 -7.65
C ILE A 100 13.75 -12.83 -7.00
N VAL A 101 13.36 -13.31 -5.82
CA VAL A 101 14.09 -14.37 -5.10
C VAL A 101 14.08 -15.68 -5.88
N ALA A 102 12.95 -16.03 -6.51
CA ALA A 102 12.86 -17.21 -7.37
C ALA A 102 13.80 -17.10 -8.58
N TYR A 103 13.86 -15.91 -9.20
CA TYR A 103 14.77 -15.63 -10.31
C TYR A 103 16.25 -15.74 -9.89
N GLU A 104 16.62 -15.16 -8.75
CA GLU A 104 17.99 -15.26 -8.22
C GLU A 104 18.40 -16.70 -7.86
N CYS A 105 17.48 -17.49 -7.30
CA CYS A 105 17.75 -18.91 -7.01
C CYS A 105 18.00 -19.72 -8.27
N ASP A 106 17.27 -19.45 -9.35
CA ASP A 106 17.41 -20.15 -10.63
C ASP A 106 18.71 -19.79 -11.36
N HIS A 107 19.20 -18.55 -11.20
CA HIS A 107 20.41 -18.05 -11.88
C HIS A 107 21.67 -18.04 -11.01
N ARG A 108 21.63 -18.59 -9.80
CA ARG A 108 22.83 -18.71 -8.96
C ARG A 108 23.78 -19.75 -9.55
N PRO A 109 25.05 -19.40 -9.87
CA PRO A 109 26.00 -20.38 -10.36
C PRO A 109 26.23 -21.47 -9.30
N PRO A 110 26.44 -22.74 -9.70
CA PRO A 110 26.71 -23.81 -8.76
C PRO A 110 27.94 -23.45 -7.94
N ARG A 111 27.76 -23.36 -6.62
CA ARG A 111 28.83 -23.06 -5.66
C ARG A 111 29.88 -24.16 -5.80
N GLU A 112 31.04 -23.82 -6.37
CA GLU A 112 32.19 -24.72 -6.40
C GLU A 112 32.44 -25.18 -4.97
N ARG A 113 32.31 -26.49 -4.73
CA ARG A 113 32.61 -27.06 -3.42
C ARG A 113 34.12 -26.94 -3.23
N PRO A 114 34.61 -26.32 -2.15
CA PRO A 114 36.03 -26.42 -1.83
C PRO A 114 36.34 -27.89 -1.54
N LEU A 115 37.32 -28.41 -2.30
CA LEU A 115 37.96 -29.72 -2.10
C LEU A 115 38.67 -29.77 -0.74
#